data_AF-G9FXJ3-F1
#
_entry.id   AF-G9FXJ3-F1
#
_cell.length_a   1.000
_cell.length_b   1.000
_cell.length_c   1.000
_cell.angle_alpha   90.00
_cell.angle_beta   90.00
_cell.angle_gamma   90.00
#
_symmetry.space_group_name_H-M   'P 1'
#
loop_
_entity.id
_entity.type
_entity.pdbx_description
1 polymer ?
#
loop_
_entity_poly.entity_id
_entity_poly.type
_entity_poly.pdbx_seq_one_letter_code
_entity_poly.pdbx_strand_id
1 'polypeptide(L)'
;GVIGRYCDQPEKFPGVAHFHTVRLAQPAAKYYTAEYLEAICDIWDLRGSGLTNMHGSTGDIVLLGTQTPQLEEIFFEMTHKLSTDLG
;
A
#
# COMPACT_ATOMS: atom_id res chain seq x y z
N GLY A 1 5.02 7.66 5.65
CA GLY A 1 4.02 6.60 5.86
C GLY A 1 2.87 6.67 4.86
N VAL A 2 1.86 7.50 5.11
CA VAL A 2 0.61 7.52 4.30
C VAL A 2 0.36 8.89 3.67
N ILE A 3 -0.04 8.92 2.40
CA ILE A 3 -0.46 10.13 1.69
C ILE A 3 -1.96 10.06 1.41
N GLY A 4 -2.74 10.89 2.11
CA GLY A 4 -4.18 10.99 1.93
C GLY A 4 -4.56 11.64 0.59
N ARG A 5 -5.55 11.08 -0.08
CA ARG A 5 -6.14 11.61 -1.33
C ARG A 5 -7.61 11.24 -1.44
N TYR A 6 -8.39 12.18 -1.99
CA TYR A 6 -9.83 12.08 -2.20
C TYR A 6 -10.16 12.53 -3.63
N CYS A 7 -11.12 11.86 -4.28
CA CYS A 7 -11.64 12.27 -5.59
C CYS A 7 -12.54 13.52 -5.46
N ASP A 8 -12.50 14.40 -6.45
CA ASP A 8 -13.34 15.61 -6.51
C ASP A 8 -14.79 15.35 -6.94
N GLN A 9 -15.08 14.15 -7.43
CA GLN A 9 -16.40 13.70 -7.89
C GLN A 9 -16.79 12.36 -7.24
N PRO A 10 -16.94 12.30 -5.90
CA PRO A 10 -17.18 11.05 -5.17
C PRO A 10 -18.50 10.37 -5.53
N GLU A 11 -19.53 11.13 -5.92
CA GLU A 11 -20.81 10.55 -6.38
C GLU A 11 -20.67 9.84 -7.73
N LYS A 12 -19.83 10.36 -8.63
CA LYS A 12 -19.58 9.73 -9.94
C LYS A 12 -18.59 8.57 -9.85
N PHE A 13 -17.62 8.67 -8.94
CA PHE A 13 -16.55 7.67 -8.77
C PHE A 13 -16.42 7.22 -7.31
N PRO A 14 -17.44 6.55 -6.74
CA PRO A 14 -17.47 6.20 -5.32
C PRO A 14 -16.33 5.26 -4.90
N GLY A 15 -15.84 4.41 -5.81
CA GLY A 15 -14.74 3.48 -5.54
C GLY A 15 -13.39 4.15 -5.24
N VAL A 16 -13.22 5.42 -5.60
CA VAL A 16 -12.00 6.21 -5.34
C VAL A 16 -12.29 7.47 -4.53
N ALA A 17 -13.44 7.52 -3.84
CA ALA A 17 -13.76 8.62 -2.93
C ALA A 17 -12.64 8.81 -1.89
N HIS A 18 -12.10 7.70 -1.36
CA HIS A 18 -10.82 7.64 -0.67
C HIS A 18 -9.86 6.82 -1.52
N PHE A 19 -8.66 7.34 -1.76
CA PHE A 19 -7.65 6.64 -2.55
C PHE A 19 -6.25 6.92 -2.02
N HIS A 20 -6.04 6.55 -0.76
CA HIS A 20 -4.82 6.86 -0.03
C HIS A 20 -3.64 5.99 -0.50
N THR A 21 -2.45 6.57 -0.53
CA THR A 21 -1.22 5.85 -0.85
C THR A 21 -0.49 5.45 0.44
N VAL A 22 -0.12 4.18 0.57
CA VAL A 22 0.76 3.70 1.65
C VAL A 22 2.16 3.48 1.08
N ARG A 23 3.16 4.07 1.73
CA ARG A 23 4.58 3.85 1.40
C ARG A 23 5.15 2.81 2.36
N LEU A 24 5.71 1.75 1.81
CA LEU A 24 6.39 0.68 2.54
C LEU A 24 7.90 0.77 2.36
N ALA A 25 8.63 0.56 3.45
CA ALA A 25 10.08 0.53 3.45
C ALA A 25 10.58 -0.68 2.64
N GLN A 26 11.34 -0.41 1.58
CA GLN A 26 11.92 -1.46 0.73
C GLN A 26 13.30 -1.94 1.23
N PRO A 27 13.70 -3.18 0.96
CA PRO A 27 15.07 -3.64 1.17
C PRO A 27 16.08 -2.85 0.33
N ALA A 28 17.28 -2.68 0.87
CA ALA A 28 18.37 -2.01 0.17
C ALA A 28 18.62 -2.64 -1.21
N ALA A 29 18.78 -1.79 -2.23
CA ALA A 29 18.96 -2.19 -3.62
C ALA A 29 17.83 -3.06 -4.23
N LYS A 30 16.65 -3.15 -3.58
CA LYS A 30 15.42 -3.74 -4.16
C LYS A 30 15.54 -5.20 -4.61
N TYR A 31 16.28 -6.02 -3.87
CA TYR A 31 16.28 -7.47 -4.07
C TYR A 31 15.20 -8.13 -3.24
N TYR A 32 14.44 -9.04 -3.85
CA TYR A 32 13.30 -9.72 -3.24
C TYR A 32 13.31 -11.21 -3.52
N THR A 33 12.64 -11.97 -2.66
CA THR A 33 12.16 -13.32 -2.96
C THR A 33 10.72 -13.25 -3.49
N ALA A 34 10.30 -14.24 -4.27
CA ALA A 34 8.92 -14.34 -4.74
C ALA A 34 7.95 -14.40 -3.55
N GLU A 35 8.25 -15.23 -2.55
CA GLU A 35 7.46 -15.39 -1.32
C GLU A 35 7.16 -14.05 -0.62
N TYR A 36 8.14 -13.16 -0.51
CA TYR A 36 7.94 -11.86 0.13
C TYR A 36 7.01 -10.94 -0.68
N LEU A 37 7.17 -10.90 -2.01
CA LEU A 37 6.33 -10.09 -2.88
C LEU A 37 4.90 -10.63 -2.96
N GLU A 38 4.74 -11.94 -3.07
CA GLU A 38 3.43 -12.61 -3.04
C GLU A 38 2.69 -12.29 -1.75
N ALA A 39 3.36 -12.35 -0.59
CA ALA A 39 2.73 -12.03 0.68
C ALA A 39 2.33 -10.54 0.83
N ILE A 40 3.08 -9.61 0.23
CA ILE A 40 2.66 -8.20 0.13
C ILE A 40 1.41 -8.08 -0.76
N CYS A 41 1.40 -8.76 -1.91
CA CYS A 41 0.27 -8.76 -2.83
C CYS A 41 -0.99 -9.32 -2.17
N ASP A 42 -0.91 -10.43 -1.42
CA ASP A 42 -2.05 -11.03 -0.73
C ASP A 42 -2.73 -10.04 0.24
N ILE A 43 -1.93 -9.29 1.01
CA ILE A 43 -2.47 -8.25 1.91
C ILE A 43 -3.09 -7.11 1.08
N TRP A 44 -2.41 -6.71 0.01
CA TRP A 44 -2.83 -5.56 -0.78
C TRP A 44 -4.07 -5.82 -1.63
N ASP A 45 -4.26 -7.03 -2.14
CA ASP A 45 -5.44 -7.44 -2.87
C ASP A 45 -6.67 -7.49 -1.96
N LEU A 46 -6.48 -7.88 -0.69
CA LEU A 46 -7.57 -7.91 0.29
C LEU A 46 -7.95 -6.50 0.79
N ARG A 47 -6.97 -5.63 1.03
CA ARG A 47 -7.15 -4.38 1.80
C ARG A 47 -6.94 -3.10 1.00
N GLY A 48 -6.51 -3.21 -0.24
CA GLY A 48 -6.19 -2.10 -1.13
C GLY A 48 -6.90 -2.22 -2.47
N SER A 49 -6.33 -1.54 -3.46
CA SER A 49 -6.86 -1.51 -4.82
C SER A 49 -6.26 -2.60 -5.72
N GLY A 50 -5.24 -3.34 -5.26
CA GLY A 50 -4.39 -4.19 -6.09
C GLY A 50 -3.40 -3.42 -6.98
N LEU A 51 -3.44 -2.08 -7.02
CA LEU A 51 -2.52 -1.26 -7.82
C LEU A 51 -1.28 -0.87 -7.02
N THR A 52 -0.11 -0.92 -7.65
CA THR A 52 1.17 -0.55 -7.02
C THR A 52 2.06 0.27 -7.96
N ASN A 53 3.00 1.01 -7.38
CA ASN A 53 4.20 1.42 -8.10
C ASN A 53 5.41 0.71 -7.49
N MET A 54 6.17 0.01 -8.34
CA MET A 54 7.42 -0.66 -8.00
C MET A 54 8.57 0.03 -8.75
N HIS A 55 9.06 1.19 -8.28
CA HIS A 55 8.94 1.81 -6.94
C HIS A 55 8.61 3.30 -7.04
N GLY A 56 8.40 3.95 -5.90
CA GLY A 56 8.45 5.41 -5.82
C GLY A 56 9.86 5.94 -6.10
N SER A 57 9.98 7.19 -6.61
CA SER A 57 11.27 7.78 -6.99
C SER A 57 12.27 7.86 -5.83
N THR A 58 11.79 8.01 -4.59
CA THR A 58 12.62 8.00 -3.38
C THR A 58 13.09 6.59 -2.98
N GLY A 59 12.36 5.55 -3.38
CA GLY A 59 12.73 4.16 -3.14
C GLY A 59 11.59 3.25 -2.70
N ASP A 60 10.56 3.81 -2.07
CA ASP A 60 9.49 3.06 -1.40
C ASP A 60 8.72 2.12 -2.32
N ILE A 61 8.27 0.98 -1.78
CA ILE A 61 7.16 0.24 -2.38
C ILE A 61 5.90 1.10 -2.18
N VAL A 62 5.15 1.33 -3.25
CA VAL A 62 3.96 2.20 -3.20
C VAL A 62 2.72 1.35 -3.40
N LEU A 63 1.91 1.24 -2.35
CA LEU A 63 0.59 0.64 -2.41
C LEU A 63 -0.44 1.73 -2.73
N LEU A 64 -0.99 1.69 -3.94
CA LEU A 64 -1.70 2.81 -4.55
C LEU A 64 -3.22 2.70 -4.39
N GLY A 65 -3.76 3.27 -3.32
CA GLY A 65 -5.19 3.43 -3.15
C GLY A 65 -5.78 2.44 -2.16
N THR A 66 -6.17 2.97 -1.01
CA THR A 66 -7.01 2.30 -0.01
C THR A 66 -7.88 3.33 0.72
N GLN A 67 -8.73 2.87 1.62
CA GLN A 67 -9.62 3.68 2.44
C GLN A 67 -9.05 3.86 3.85
N THR A 68 -9.46 4.93 4.54
CA THR A 68 -8.96 5.28 5.89
C THR A 68 -9.06 4.12 6.90
N PRO A 69 -10.18 3.36 6.99
CA PRO A 69 -10.30 2.28 7.96
C PRO A 69 -9.32 1.12 7.76
N GLN A 70 -8.77 0.95 6.54
CA GLN A 70 -7.82 -0.11 6.24
C GLN A 70 -6.38 0.23 6.60
N LEU A 71 -6.07 1.49 6.95
CA LEU A 71 -4.68 1.92 7.17
C LEU A 71 -4.02 1.19 8.35
N GLU A 72 -4.70 1.14 9.50
CA GLU A 72 -4.20 0.43 10.69
C GLU A 72 -4.15 -1.08 10.47
N GLU A 73 -5.12 -1.62 9.73
CA GLU A 73 -5.17 -3.05 9.40
C GLU A 73 -3.98 -3.47 8.52
N ILE A 74 -3.70 -2.69 7.47
CA ILE A 74 -2.53 -2.89 6.63
C ILE A 74 -1.26 -2.77 7.47
N PHE A 75 -1.15 -1.74 8.30
CA PHE A 75 0.04 -1.53 9.14
C PHE A 75 0.25 -2.69 10.13
N PHE A 76 -0.82 -3.17 10.75
CA PHE A 76 -0.76 -4.30 11.67
C PHE A 76 -0.26 -5.58 10.97
N GLU A 77 -0.80 -5.90 9.80
CA GLU A 77 -0.35 -7.09 9.06
C GLU A 77 1.08 -6.96 8.54
N MET A 78 1.47 -5.80 8.03
CA MET A 78 2.83 -5.55 7.54
C MET A 78 3.86 -5.71 8.66
N THR A 79 3.59 -5.17 9.85
CA THR A 79 4.50 -5.26 10.98
C THR A 79 4.51 -6.65 11.61
N HIS A 80 3.34 -7.25 11.87
CA HIS A 80 3.25 -8.50 12.64
C HIS A 80 3.46 -9.76 11.80
N LYS A 81 3.13 -9.74 10.50
CA LYS A 81 3.29 -10.91 9.62
C LYS A 81 4.54 -10.82 8.76
N LEU A 82 4.89 -9.62 8.29
CA LEU A 82 5.98 -9.41 7.32
C LEU A 82 7.20 -8.71 7.91
N SER A 83 7.16 -8.28 9.18
CA SER A 83 8.24 -7.48 9.79
C SER A 83 8.70 -6.32 8.90
N THR A 84 7.75 -5.71 8.20
CA THR A 84 7.97 -4.62 7.25
C THR A 84 7.33 -3.35 7.77
N ASP A 85 8.09 -2.26 7.81
CA ASP A 85 7.65 -0.96 8.32
C ASP A 85 7.22 -0.02 7.16
N LEU A 86 6.64 1.11 7.53
CA LEU A 86 6.33 2.19 6.60
C LEU A 86 7.61 2.93 6.16
N GLY A 87 7.54 3.55 4.98
CA GLY A 87 8.55 4.49 4.47
C GLY A 87 8.34 5.93 4.94
#